data_AF-A0AB36JR86-F1
#
_entry.id   AF-A0AB36JR86-F1
#
_cell.length_a   1.000
_cell.length_b   1.000
_cell.length_c   1.000
_cell.angle_alpha   90.00
_cell.angle_beta   90.00
_cell.angle_gamma   90.00
#
_symmetry.space_group_name_H-M   'P 1'
#
loop_
_entity.id
_entity.type
_entity.pdbx_description
1 polymer ?
#
loop_
_entity_poly.entity_id
_entity_poly.type
_entity_poly.pdbx_seq_one_letter_code
_entity_poly.pdbx_strand_id
1 'polypeptide(L)'
;MKWNKLTTRPLEEEEKKSFPGCAYMWDGESPDIDEEVLVYVKSRGVYTDTWIEYSEGVGFENTYEDDSPIYWMSFPEPSQEVEDD
;
A
#
# COMPACT_ATOMS: atom_id res chain seq x y z
N MET A 1 -12.82 9.94 -5.06
CA MET A 1 -11.67 9.19 -4.51
C MET A 1 -12.12 8.30 -3.38
N LYS A 2 -11.47 7.14 -3.22
CA LYS A 2 -11.85 6.11 -2.27
C LYS A 2 -10.59 5.57 -1.60
N TRP A 3 -10.66 5.34 -0.30
CA TRP A 3 -9.63 4.61 0.43
C TRP A 3 -9.73 3.11 0.13
N ASN A 4 -8.66 2.56 -0.43
CA ASN A 4 -8.43 1.13 -0.58
C ASN A 4 -7.92 0.56 0.74
N LYS A 5 -8.26 -0.69 1.05
CA LYS A 5 -7.83 -1.36 2.28
C LYS A 5 -6.90 -2.50 1.91
N LEU A 6 -5.75 -2.54 2.57
CA LEU A 6 -4.81 -3.65 2.52
C LEU A 6 -4.71 -4.27 3.92
N THR A 7 -4.67 -5.59 3.95
CA THR A 7 -4.41 -6.39 5.15
C THR A 7 -3.26 -7.35 4.90
N THR A 8 -2.67 -7.89 5.96
CA THR A 8 -1.71 -8.98 5.86
C THR A 8 -2.39 -10.31 6.17
N ARG A 9 -1.98 -11.36 5.45
CA ARG A 9 -2.38 -12.75 5.72
C ARG A 9 -1.16 -13.66 5.62
N PRO A 10 -1.14 -14.81 6.31
CA PRO A 10 -0.11 -15.81 6.09
C PRO A 10 -0.18 -16.36 4.66
N LEU A 11 0.97 -16.81 4.13
CA LEU A 11 1.03 -17.49 2.84
C LEU A 11 0.33 -18.85 2.92
N GLU A 12 -0.37 -19.21 1.86
CA GLU A 12 -0.87 -20.57 1.65
C GLU A 12 0.28 -21.53 1.28
N GLU A 13 0.09 -22.84 1.49
CA GLU A 13 1.12 -23.85 1.25
C GLU A 13 1.64 -23.88 -0.20
N GLU A 14 0.81 -23.49 -1.16
CA GLU A 14 1.22 -23.39 -2.57
C GLU A 14 2.05 -22.11 -2.82
N GLU A 15 1.63 -20.98 -2.25
CA GLU A 15 2.33 -19.70 -2.35
C GLU A 15 3.72 -19.76 -1.72
N LYS A 16 3.87 -20.48 -0.60
CA LYS A 16 5.17 -20.73 0.04
C LYS A 16 6.21 -21.39 -0.88
N LYS A 17 5.77 -22.13 -1.90
CA LYS A 17 6.70 -22.73 -2.89
C LYS A 17 7.27 -21.69 -3.84
N SER A 18 6.47 -20.70 -4.21
CA SER A 18 6.84 -19.60 -5.11
C SER A 18 7.59 -18.49 -4.39
N PHE A 19 7.26 -18.26 -3.11
CA PHE A 19 7.82 -17.20 -2.28
C PHE A 19 8.47 -17.79 -1.01
N PRO A 20 9.50 -18.64 -1.15
CA PRO A 20 10.18 -19.24 -0.01
C PRO A 20 10.88 -18.15 0.81
N GLY A 21 10.51 -18.02 2.09
CA GLY A 21 11.07 -17.02 3.01
C GLY A 21 10.11 -15.91 3.39
N CYS A 22 9.02 -15.72 2.64
CA CYS A 22 7.96 -14.79 3.03
C CYS A 22 7.08 -15.38 4.12
N ALA A 23 6.85 -14.63 5.20
CA ALA A 23 5.95 -15.03 6.29
C ALA A 23 4.49 -14.61 6.04
N TYR A 24 4.29 -13.50 5.33
CA TYR A 24 2.98 -12.92 5.04
C TYR A 24 2.92 -12.36 3.61
N MET A 25 1.69 -12.16 3.12
CA MET A 25 1.37 -11.43 1.90
C MET A 25 0.37 -10.33 2.20
N TRP A 26 0.49 -9.23 1.45
CA TRP A 26 -0.56 -8.23 1.38
C TRP A 26 -1.78 -8.78 0.64
N ASP A 27 -2.97 -8.51 1.18
CA ASP A 27 -4.26 -8.93 0.67
C ASP A 27 -5.17 -7.71 0.48
N GLY A 28 -5.55 -7.48 -0.77
CA GLY A 28 -6.29 -6.31 -1.23
C GLY A 28 -5.71 -5.70 -2.51
N GLU A 29 -6.34 -4.63 -2.99
CA GLU A 29 -5.85 -3.85 -4.14
C GLU A 29 -4.60 -3.08 -3.70
N SER A 30 -3.51 -3.23 -4.45
CA SER A 30 -2.24 -2.52 -4.21
C SER A 30 -2.10 -1.33 -5.15
N PRO A 31 -1.32 -0.31 -4.77
CA PRO A 31 -0.86 0.72 -5.71
C PRO A 31 -0.02 0.11 -6.84
N ASP A 32 0.20 0.88 -7.90
CA ASP A 32 1.18 0.52 -8.91
C ASP A 32 2.62 0.59 -8.35
N ILE A 33 3.55 -0.17 -8.93
CA ILE A 33 4.96 -0.10 -8.56
C ILE A 33 5.50 1.31 -8.84
N ASP A 34 6.26 1.84 -7.90
CA ASP A 34 6.79 3.20 -7.86
C ASP A 34 5.71 4.31 -7.71
N GLU A 35 4.45 3.95 -7.40
CA GLU A 35 3.40 4.93 -7.11
C GLU A 35 3.57 5.47 -5.67
N GLU A 36 3.73 6.79 -5.54
CA GLU A 36 3.60 7.50 -4.26
C GLU A 36 2.12 7.80 -3.99
N VAL A 37 1.64 7.36 -2.83
CA VAL A 37 0.22 7.45 -2.44
C VAL A 37 0.06 8.03 -1.04
N LEU A 38 -1.18 8.42 -0.70
CA LEU A 38 -1.54 8.67 0.69
C LEU A 38 -1.78 7.33 1.39
N VAL A 39 -1.18 7.15 2.56
CA VAL A 39 -1.37 6.00 3.43
C VAL A 39 -1.95 6.48 4.77
N TYR A 40 -2.91 5.73 5.29
CA TYR A 40 -3.47 5.89 6.62
C TYR A 40 -3.30 4.60 7.42
N VAL A 41 -2.66 4.72 8.57
CA VAL A 41 -2.57 3.65 9.58
C VAL A 41 -3.01 4.22 10.92
N LYS A 42 -3.73 3.42 11.72
CA LYS A 42 -4.39 3.90 12.93
C LYS A 42 -3.42 4.52 13.95
N SER A 43 -2.21 3.96 14.04
CA SER A 43 -1.14 4.37 14.96
C SER A 43 -0.49 5.71 14.61
N ARG A 44 -0.46 6.07 13.31
CA ARG A 44 0.33 7.19 12.79
C ARG A 44 -0.50 8.30 12.13
N GLY A 45 -1.72 8.00 11.70
CA GLY A 45 -2.53 8.93 10.90
C GLY A 45 -2.20 8.86 9.41
N VAL A 46 -2.42 9.95 8.68
CA VAL A 46 -2.19 10.04 7.23
C VAL A 46 -0.78 10.55 6.92
N TYR A 47 -0.08 9.90 6.00
CA TYR A 47 1.23 10.29 5.47
C TYR A 47 1.38 9.81 4.01
N THR A 48 2.50 10.12 3.36
CA THR A 48 2.81 9.59 2.02
C THR A 48 3.77 8.42 2.12
N ASP A 49 3.61 7.45 1.23
CA ASP A 49 4.54 6.33 1.10
C ASP A 49 4.53 5.81 -0.35
N THR A 50 5.59 5.11 -0.73
CA THR A 50 5.75 4.58 -2.10
C THR A 50 5.63 3.06 -2.07
N TRP A 51 4.87 2.50 -3.01
CA TRP A 51 4.78 1.05 -3.20
C TRP A 51 5.93 0.56 -4.09
N ILE A 52 6.88 -0.18 -3.52
CA ILE A 52 8.13 -0.56 -4.18
C ILE A 52 8.31 -2.07 -4.29
N GLU A 53 9.19 -2.47 -5.20
CA GLU A 53 9.67 -3.84 -5.34
C GLU A 53 10.95 -4.06 -4.52
N TYR A 54 10.91 -5.06 -3.65
CA TYR A 54 12.04 -5.60 -2.91
C TYR A 54 12.50 -6.92 -3.54
N SER A 55 13.70 -7.38 -3.17
CA SER A 55 14.19 -8.69 -3.60
C SER A 55 13.31 -9.87 -3.17
N GLU A 56 12.48 -9.68 -2.13
CA GLU A 56 11.65 -10.71 -1.52
C GLU A 56 10.14 -10.51 -1.76
N GLY A 57 9.72 -9.42 -2.40
CA GLY A 57 8.30 -9.13 -2.61
C GLY A 57 8.03 -7.66 -2.91
N VAL A 58 6.78 -7.22 -2.71
CA VAL A 58 6.37 -5.83 -2.92
C VAL A 58 5.69 -5.28 -1.67
N GLY A 59 5.84 -3.99 -1.41
CA GLY A 59 5.26 -3.35 -0.24
C GLY A 59 5.56 -1.87 -0.16
N PHE A 60 5.02 -1.22 0.86
CA PHE A 60 5.31 0.17 1.17
C PHE A 60 6.71 0.34 1.75
N GLU A 61 7.42 1.40 1.34
CA GLU A 61 8.78 1.67 1.81
C GLU A 61 8.88 1.90 3.33
N ASN A 62 7.86 2.56 3.91
CA ASN A 62 7.89 3.03 5.30
C ASN A 62 6.69 2.53 6.14
N THR A 63 5.96 1.53 5.66
CA THR A 63 4.79 0.95 6.32
C THR A 63 4.94 -0.56 6.43
N TYR A 64 4.81 -1.08 7.66
CA TYR A 64 5.14 -2.46 7.99
C TYR A 64 3.90 -3.32 8.27
N GLU A 65 4.07 -4.63 8.38
CA GLU A 65 2.97 -5.58 8.61
C GLU A 65 2.20 -5.33 9.90
N ASP A 66 2.87 -4.80 10.93
CA ASP A 66 2.26 -4.48 12.24
C ASP A 66 1.30 -3.29 12.17
N ASP A 67 1.36 -2.48 11.10
CA ASP A 67 0.43 -1.38 10.86
C ASP A 67 -0.88 -1.85 10.20
N SER A 68 -0.98 -3.12 9.81
CA SER A 68 -2.19 -3.74 9.23
C SER A 68 -3.39 -3.70 10.20
N PRO A 69 -4.60 -3.32 9.75
CA PRO A 69 -4.96 -2.92 8.38
C PRO A 69 -4.47 -1.51 8.04
N ILE A 70 -3.95 -1.38 6.82
CA ILE A 70 -3.57 -0.10 6.24
C ILE A 70 -4.60 0.33 5.21
N TYR A 71 -4.76 1.63 5.04
CA TYR A 71 -5.63 2.21 4.02
C TYR A 71 -4.80 3.10 3.12
N TRP A 72 -5.04 3.08 1.82
CA TRP A 72 -4.30 3.92 0.87
C TRP A 72 -5.22 4.53 -0.18
N MET A 73 -4.77 5.61 -0.82
CA MET A 73 -5.39 6.17 -2.02
C MET A 73 -4.38 7.00 -2.83
N SER A 74 -4.50 6.99 -4.15
CA SER A 74 -3.74 7.90 -5.01
C SER A 74 -3.99 9.36 -4.65
N PHE A 75 -3.04 10.22 -4.98
CA PHE A 75 -3.17 11.65 -4.70
C PHE A 75 -4.41 12.27 -5.33
N PRO A 76 -5.02 13.26 -4.66
CA PRO A 76 -6.03 14.08 -5.28
C PRO A 76 -5.48 14.81 -6.49
N GLU A 77 -6.21 14.75 -7.61
CA GLU A 77 -5.97 15.69 -8.69
C GLU A 77 -6.22 17.11 -8.15
N PRO A 78 -5.35 18.07 -8.49
CA PRO A 78 -5.61 19.46 -8.14
C PRO A 78 -6.98 19.86 -8.70
N SER A 79 -7.73 20.63 -7.92
CA SER A 79 -8.93 21.27 -8.45
C SER A 79 -8.50 22.11 -9.65
N GLN A 80 -9.12 21.92 -10.82
CA GLN A 80 -8.89 22.85 -11.92
C GLN A 80 -9.21 24.25 -11.38
N GLU A 81 -8.20 25.13 -11.32
CA GLU A 81 -8.42 26.52 -11.01
C GLU A 81 -9.42 27.03 -12.06
N VAL A 82 -10.62 27.41 -11.62
CA VAL A 82 -11.47 28.24 -12.45
C VAL A 82 -10.69 29.55 -12.59
N GLU A 83 -10.15 29.80 -13.79
CA GLU A 83 -9.62 31.11 -14.13
C GLU A 83 -10.76 32.10 -13.92
N ASP A 84 -10.69 32.91 -12.86
CA ASP A 84 -11.59 34.03 -12.65
C ASP A 84 -11.25 35.08 -13.73
N ASP A 85 -12.07 35.15 -14.78
CA ASP A 85 -12.07 36.17 -15.86
C ASP A 85 -12.49 37.56 -15.33
#